data_AF-A0A8X6MBF0-F1
#
_entry.id   AF-A0A8X6MBF0-F1
#
_cell.length_a   1.000
_cell.length_b   1.000
_cell.length_c   1.000
_cell.angle_alpha   90.00
_cell.angle_beta   90.00
_cell.angle_gamma   90.00
#
_symmetry.space_group_name_H-M   'P 1'
#
loop_
_entity.id
_entity.type
_entity.pdbx_description
1 polymer ?
#
loop_
_entity_poly.entity_id
_entity_poly.type
_entity_poly.pdbx_seq_one_letter_code
_entity_poly.pdbx_strand_id
1 'polypeptide(L)'
;MHGFAHPGVKSTIKLMTEKYVWSNIKKQVREWAKVCITCQKCKVTRHTKSKFGEYQAPDERFSVVHLNLIGPLPPSEGMMYCLTCIDRFSWNSQK
;
A
#
# COMPACT_ATOMS: atom_id res chain seq x y z
N MET A 1 19.19 11.36 15.79
CA MET A 1 18.25 12.52 15.91
C MET A 1 17.31 12.53 14.71
N HIS A 2 16.15 13.21 14.80
CA HIS A 2 15.09 13.04 13.78
C HIS A 2 15.47 13.50 12.35
N GLY A 3 16.31 14.52 12.19
CA GLY A 3 16.80 14.93 10.86
C GLY A 3 17.73 13.94 10.14
N PHE A 4 18.35 12.98 10.84
CA PHE A 4 19.30 12.03 10.22
C PHE A 4 18.66 10.74 9.73
N ALA A 5 17.57 10.31 10.37
CA ALA A 5 16.98 8.99 10.12
C ALA A 5 15.44 9.00 10.09
N HIS A 6 14.82 10.18 10.22
CA HIS A 6 13.36 10.34 10.28
C HIS A 6 12.58 9.33 11.16
N PRO A 7 13.09 8.96 12.36
CA PRO A 7 12.37 8.07 13.26
C PRO A 7 11.01 8.66 13.65
N GLY A 8 10.09 7.76 13.99
CA GLY A 8 8.78 8.14 14.51
C GLY A 8 8.88 9.05 15.74
N VAL A 9 7.81 9.80 15.97
CA VAL A 9 7.71 10.80 17.05
C VAL A 9 8.08 10.22 18.41
N LYS A 10 7.57 9.02 18.76
CA LYS A 10 7.87 8.35 20.03
C LYS A 10 9.36 8.04 20.19
N SER A 11 9.98 7.48 19.16
CA SER A 11 11.41 7.15 19.15
C SER A 11 12.28 8.41 19.22
N THR A 12 11.86 9.49 18.56
CA THR A 12 12.55 10.79 18.63
C THR A 12 12.48 11.38 20.03
N ILE A 13 11.31 11.33 20.68
CA ILE A 13 11.15 11.77 22.07
C ILE A 13 12.10 11.00 22.98
N LYS A 14 12.10 9.66 22.88
CA LYS A 14 12.97 8.80 23.69
C LYS A 14 14.45 9.20 23.57
N LEU A 15 14.96 9.28 22.33
CA LEU A 15 16.34 9.66 22.04
C LEU A 15 16.72 11.05 22.56
N MET A 16 15.80 12.01 22.50
CA MET A 16 16.05 13.37 22.98
C MET A 16 16.05 13.45 24.50
N THR A 17 15.10 12.78 25.17
CA THR A 17 14.99 12.77 26.63
C THR A 17 16.08 11.96 27.32
N GLU A 18 16.79 11.08 26.60
CA GLU A 18 17.97 10.36 27.12
C GLU A 18 19.18 11.26 27.32
N LYS A 19 19.29 12.37 26.56
CA LYS A 19 20.49 13.23 26.56
C LYS A 19 20.26 14.64 27.06
N TYR A 20 19.00 15.11 27.06
CA TYR A 20 18.67 16.49 27.37
C TYR A 20 17.41 16.60 28.20
N VAL A 21 17.36 17.60 29.08
CA VAL A 21 16.23 17.87 29.96
C VAL A 21 15.90 19.35 29.96
N TRP A 22 14.68 19.70 29.56
CA TRP A 22 14.12 21.03 29.73
C TRP A 22 12.58 20.97 29.70
N SER A 23 11.95 22.04 30.18
CA SER A 23 10.48 22.14 30.19
C SER A 23 9.93 22.07 28.77
N ASN A 24 8.90 21.25 28.55
CA ASN A 24 8.22 21.08 27.26
C ASN A 24 9.03 20.39 26.13
N ILE A 25 10.16 19.73 26.41
CA ILE A 25 10.95 18.96 25.40
C ILE A 25 10.07 18.04 24.55
N LYS A 26 9.18 17.28 25.18
CA LYS A 26 8.27 16.35 24.49
C LYS A 26 7.33 17.07 23.52
N LYS A 27 6.86 18.28 23.87
CA LYS A 27 5.96 19.09 23.02
C LYS A 27 6.72 19.61 21.79
N GLN A 28 7.91 20.16 21.99
CA GLN A 28 8.73 20.70 20.90
C GLN A 28 9.18 19.61 19.92
N VAL A 29 9.58 18.43 20.41
CA VAL A 29 9.94 17.30 19.54
C VAL A 29 8.77 16.83 18.68
N ARG A 30 7.53 16.83 19.22
CA ARG A 30 6.33 16.52 18.43
C ARG A 30 6.11 17.54 17.32
N GLU A 31 6.22 18.83 17.64
CA GLU A 31 6.01 19.90 16.66
C GLU A 31 7.06 19.85 15.55
N TRP A 32 8.32 19.66 15.92
CA TRP A 32 9.42 19.49 14.96
C TRP A 32 9.19 18.32 14.01
N ALA A 33 8.82 17.15 14.54
CA ALA A 33 8.54 15.98 13.72
C ALA A 33 7.27 16.15 12.85
N LYS A 34 6.32 16.99 13.28
CA LYS A 34 5.09 17.30 12.55
C LYS A 34 5.35 18.23 11.35
N VAL A 35 6.25 19.19 11.46
CA VAL A 35 6.60 20.11 10.36
C VAL A 35 7.66 19.55 9.39
N CYS A 36 8.18 18.35 9.65
CA CYS A 36 9.19 17.72 8.83
C CYS A 36 8.65 17.27 7.46
N ILE A 37 9.05 17.96 6.38
CA ILE A 37 8.57 17.75 5.01
C ILE A 37 8.82 16.31 4.54
N THR A 38 10.01 15.76 4.78
CA THR A 38 10.34 14.37 4.40
C THR A 38 9.39 13.37 5.05
N CYS A 39 9.14 13.53 6.35
CA CYS A 39 8.19 12.67 7.07
C CYS A 39 6.76 12.84 6.55
N GLN A 40 6.33 14.07 6.25
CA GLN A 40 4.97 14.32 5.74
C GLN A 40 4.76 13.72 4.34
N LYS A 41 5.78 13.74 3.47
CA LYS A 41 5.70 13.16 2.12
C LYS A 41 5.73 11.64 2.12
N CYS A 42 6.59 11.03 2.93
CA CYS A 42 6.81 9.58 2.91
C CYS A 42 5.84 8.81 3.81
N LYS A 43 5.33 9.44 4.88
CA LYS A 43 4.45 8.76 5.81
C LYS A 43 3.03 8.72 5.27
N VAL A 44 2.58 7.52 4.94
CA VAL A 44 1.15 7.27 4.67
C VAL A 44 0.37 7.46 5.98
N THR A 45 -0.37 8.56 6.09
CA THR A 45 -1.20 8.89 7.26
C THR A 45 -2.67 8.55 7.06
N ARG A 46 -3.10 8.49 5.80
CA ARG A 46 -4.47 8.18 5.41
C ARG A 46 -4.44 7.16 4.28
N HIS A 47 -4.98 5.98 4.56
CA HIS A 47 -5.32 5.03 3.51
C HIS A 47 -6.72 5.41 3.00
N THR A 48 -6.80 5.81 1.74
CA THR A 48 -8.10 5.94 1.08
C THR A 48 -8.59 4.52 0.78
N LYS A 49 -9.56 4.03 1.54
CA LYS A 49 -10.30 2.83 1.18
C LYS A 49 -11.34 3.22 0.14
N SER A 50 -11.07 2.95 -1.13
CA SER A 50 -12.09 3.04 -2.16
C SER A 50 -13.19 2.02 -1.87
N LYS A 51 -14.44 2.35 -2.17
CA LYS A 51 -15.48 1.32 -2.25
C LYS A 51 -15.09 0.33 -3.35
N PHE A 52 -15.41 -0.94 -3.16
CA PHE A 52 -15.31 -1.89 -4.25
C PHE A 52 -16.24 -1.44 -5.38
N GLY A 53 -15.80 -1.56 -6.63
CA GLY A 53 -16.70 -1.37 -7.76
C GLY A 53 -17.78 -2.44 -7.72
N GLU A 54 -19.04 -2.04 -7.80
CA GLU A 54 -20.15 -2.96 -8.05
C GLU A 54 -20.13 -3.28 -9.55
N TYR A 55 -19.84 -4.53 -9.88
CA TYR A 55 -19.91 -5.01 -11.25
C TYR A 55 -21.18 -5.83 -11.41
N GLN A 56 -22.01 -5.45 -12.38
CA GLN A 56 -23.16 -6.27 -12.76
C GLN A 56 -22.67 -7.63 -13.29
N ALA A 57 -23.45 -8.67 -13.00
CA ALA A 57 -23.22 -9.96 -13.64
C ALA A 57 -23.52 -9.82 -15.14
N PRO A 58 -22.71 -10.40 -16.03
CA PRO A 58 -23.05 -10.45 -17.44
C PRO A 58 -24.33 -11.28 -17.66
N ASP A 59 -25.17 -10.87 -18.61
CA ASP A 59 -26.43 -11.53 -18.94
C ASP A 59 -26.28 -12.62 -20.01
N GLU A 60 -25.14 -12.64 -20.71
CA GLU A 60 -24.85 -13.60 -21.78
C GLU A 60 -23.38 -14.05 -21.77
N ARG A 61 -23.14 -15.25 -22.32
CA ARG A 61 -21.79 -15.83 -22.47
C ARG A 61 -20.92 -14.93 -23.34
N PHE A 62 -19.65 -14.81 -22.97
CA PHE A 62 -18.63 -14.06 -23.72
C PHE A 62 -18.85 -12.55 -23.84
N SER A 63 -19.88 -11.97 -23.21
CA SER A 63 -20.05 -10.51 -23.12
C SER A 63 -18.92 -9.82 -22.34
N VAL A 64 -18.36 -10.51 -21.35
CA VAL A 64 -17.23 -10.02 -20.55
C VAL A 64 -16.23 -11.15 -20.30
N VAL A 65 -15.03 -11.01 -20.87
CA VAL A 65 -13.92 -11.95 -20.70
C VAL A 65 -12.76 -11.26 -19.98
N HIS A 66 -12.31 -11.84 -18.88
CA HIS A 66 -11.12 -11.41 -18.17
C HIS A 66 -9.88 -12.09 -18.75
N LEU A 67 -8.95 -11.30 -19.25
CA LEU A 67 -7.65 -11.75 -19.74
C LEU A 67 -6.58 -11.38 -18.72
N ASN A 68 -5.69 -12.31 -18.41
CA ASN A 68 -4.53 -12.06 -17.56
C ASN A 68 -3.32 -12.85 -18.04
N LEU A 69 -2.13 -12.27 -17.91
CA LEU A 69 -0.87 -12.94 -18.22
C LEU A 69 -0.15 -13.30 -16.93
N ILE A 70 0.07 -14.59 -16.71
CA ILE A 70 0.81 -15.11 -15.57
C ILE A 70 2.25 -15.34 -16.00
N GLY A 71 3.20 -14.77 -15.26
CA GLY A 71 4.62 -15.06 -15.42
C GLY A 71 5.55 -13.96 -14.90
N PRO A 72 6.86 -14.12 -15.08
CA PRO A 72 7.52 -15.27 -15.73
C PRO A 72 7.46 -16.55 -14.88
N LEU A 73 7.24 -17.68 -15.52
CA LEU A 73 7.24 -19.04 -14.95
C LEU A 73 8.52 -19.78 -15.39
N PRO A 74 8.89 -20.89 -14.72
CA PRO A 74 9.93 -21.78 -15.23
C PRO A 74 9.67 -22.16 -16.69
N PRO A 75 10.69 -22.14 -17.56
CA PRO A 75 10.50 -22.37 -18.98
C PRO A 75 10.00 -23.79 -19.24
N SER A 76 8.95 -23.88 -20.06
CA SER A 76 8.44 -25.13 -20.64
C SER A 76 8.43 -24.96 -22.15
N GLU A 77 9.26 -25.71 -22.86
CA GLU A 77 9.42 -25.60 -24.32
C GLU A 77 9.74 -24.17 -24.80
N GLY A 78 10.49 -23.41 -24.01
CA GLY A 78 10.83 -22.02 -24.31
C GLY A 78 9.74 -21.00 -24.00
N MET A 79 8.58 -21.43 -23.50
CA MET A 79 7.49 -20.55 -23.06
C MET A 79 7.59 -20.29 -21.55
N MET A 80 7.40 -19.04 -21.13
CA MET A 80 7.49 -18.62 -19.72
C MET A 80 6.23 -17.90 -19.21
N TYR A 81 5.21 -17.78 -20.04
CA TYR A 81 3.99 -17.05 -19.70
C TYR A 81 2.76 -17.88 -20.04
N CYS A 82 1.73 -17.74 -19.21
CA CYS A 82 0.43 -18.36 -19.43
C CYS A 82 -0.64 -17.27 -19.54
N LEU A 83 -1.35 -17.24 -20.67
CA LEU A 83 -2.53 -16.39 -20.84
C LEU A 83 -3.73 -17.12 -20.25
N THR A 84 -4.37 -16.52 -19.24
CA THR A 84 -5.64 -17.00 -18.70
C THR A 84 -6.79 -16.19 -19.25
N CYS A 85 -7.81 -16.87 -19.77
CA CYS A 85 -9.03 -16.27 -20.28
C CYS A 85 -10.21 -16.80 -19.48
N ILE A 86 -10.96 -15.93 -18.82
CA ILE A 86 -12.10 -16.31 -17.96
C ILE A 86 -13.35 -15.59 -18.46
N ASP A 87 -14.32 -16.36 -18.94
CA ASP A 87 -15.67 -15.87 -19.20
C ASP A 87 -16.40 -15.62 -17.86
N ARG A 88 -16.78 -14.36 -17.62
CA ARG A 88 -17.42 -13.95 -16.36
C ARG A 88 -18.81 -14.54 -16.18
N PHE A 89 -19.52 -14.82 -17.28
CA PHE A 89 -20.84 -15.43 -17.23
C PHE A 89 -20.76 -16.84 -16.65
N SER A 90 -19.92 -17.69 -17.25
CA SER A 90 -19.76 -19.08 -16.84
C SER A 90 -19.11 -19.25 -15.46
N TRP A 91 -18.26 -18.30 -15.04
CA TRP A 91 -17.68 -18.30 -13.68
C TRP A 91 -18.71 -17.99 -12.60
N ASN A 92 -19.61 -17.02 -12.83
CA ASN A 92 -20.62 -16.65 -11.86
C ASN A 92 -21.70 -17.73 -11.67
N SER A 93 -21.91 -18.60 -12.67
CA SER A 93 -22.83 -19.74 -12.57
C SER A 93 -22.33 -20.89 -11.68
N GLN A 94 -21.11 -20.81 -11.14
CA GLN A 94 -20.55 -21.79 -10.20
C GLN A 94 -20.69 -21.39 -8.72
N LYS A 95 -21.40 -20.30 -8.42
CA LYS A 95 -21.87 -19.95 -7.07
C LYS A 95 -23.31 -20.38 -6.87
#